data_AF-A0A933Z918-F1
#
_entry.id   AF-A0A933Z918-F1
#
_cell.length_a   1.000
_cell.length_b   1.000
_cell.length_c   1.000
_cell.angle_alpha   90.00
_cell.angle_beta   90.00
_cell.angle_gamma   90.00
#
_symmetry.space_group_name_H-M   'P 1'
#
loop_
_entity.id
_entity.type
_entity.pdbx_description
1 polymer ?
#
loop_
_entity_poly.entity_id
_entity_poly.type
_entity_poly.pdbx_seq_one_letter_code
_entity_poly.pdbx_strand_id
1 'polypeptide(L)'
;MSAPRLVYADHEGNIYDHPGLAMAGAAAGAWEPVDETQCIPLPEGSELFLLPGRLPVGVGPGGRLEVLESDPNDPYHKPTAVAAFLAPAHTSTLSAAYQTQAGAPTLPLFAYTAVGFSRGGFVAAGLRVDSSPRQDAARFPAPERLALAAKKLLRSYPKNRLWQHLGTCALTNCCPAARNLMLGRWEGPLPTSPACNASCLGCLSSQPTGRFPATQERIKFTPSADEVAEVALHHFNKGRDPLVSFGQGCEGEPLLMGELLAEAISQIRQLRPKGTINLNSNGSLPQVAARLLREGLSSMRVSLNSLIPERHQAYYQPNGWSLTDAIATIKEVKRVGRFCSINLLCLPGLTDRPEEVEALCQLVEDTGLDMIQWRNLNIDTEVYLKELGLGQPDKRLGMEQLIKMMRARFPRLRHGYFNPRLD
;
A
#
# COMPACT_ATOMS: atom_id res chain seq x y z
N MET A 1 28.66 16.77 -3.20
CA MET A 1 27.18 16.83 -3.25
C MET A 1 26.70 16.86 -1.81
N SER A 2 25.80 17.78 -1.46
CA SER A 2 25.29 17.89 -0.09
C SER A 2 24.35 16.71 0.18
N ALA A 3 24.76 15.77 1.01
CA ALA A 3 23.85 14.71 1.46
C ALA A 3 22.85 15.29 2.47
N PRO A 4 21.58 14.83 2.49
CA PRO A 4 20.65 15.19 3.56
C PRO A 4 21.24 14.81 4.92
N ARG A 5 20.92 15.57 5.96
CA ARG A 5 21.37 15.27 7.33
C ARG A 5 20.52 14.14 7.91
N LEU A 6 21.16 13.28 8.69
CA LEU A 6 20.47 12.29 9.52
C LEU A 6 19.48 13.03 10.43
N VAL A 7 18.27 12.51 10.56
CA VAL A 7 17.34 12.95 11.60
C VAL A 7 17.21 11.89 12.68
N TYR A 8 17.06 12.34 13.92
CA TYR A 8 16.88 11.47 15.09
C TYR A 8 15.88 12.12 16.05
N ALA A 9 15.29 11.33 16.94
CA ALA A 9 14.44 11.83 18.01
C ALA A 9 15.12 11.68 19.38
N ASP A 10 14.93 12.67 20.24
CA ASP A 10 15.33 12.59 21.66
C ASP A 10 14.36 11.69 22.47
N HIS A 11 14.56 11.62 23.78
CA HIS A 11 13.73 10.82 24.69
C HIS A 11 12.31 11.38 24.91
N GLU A 12 12.08 12.66 24.59
CA GLU A 12 10.75 13.30 24.64
C GLU A 12 10.00 13.21 23.29
N GLY A 13 10.71 12.81 22.25
CA GLY A 13 10.21 12.63 20.89
C GLY A 13 10.36 13.86 20.00
N ASN A 14 11.13 14.86 20.39
CA ASN A 14 11.49 15.98 19.53
C ASN A 14 12.50 15.51 18.47
N ILE A 15 12.30 15.93 17.21
CA ILE A 15 13.12 15.48 16.08
C ILE A 15 14.14 16.56 15.71
N TYR A 16 15.42 16.17 15.61
CA TYR A 16 16.54 17.04 15.28
C TYR A 16 17.32 16.51 14.08
N ASP A 17 17.97 17.41 13.32
CA ASP A 17 18.95 17.06 12.30
C ASP A 17 20.37 17.01 12.88
N HIS A 18 21.07 15.90 12.69
CA HIS A 18 22.39 15.68 13.30
C HIS A 18 23.46 16.61 12.69
N PRO A 19 24.32 17.29 13.48
CA PRO A 19 25.29 18.29 13.00
C PRO A 19 26.35 17.77 12.03
N GLY A 20 26.76 16.51 12.18
CA GLY A 20 27.87 15.93 11.41
C GLY A 20 27.55 14.65 10.63
N LEU A 21 26.36 14.08 10.78
CA LEU A 21 26.01 12.79 10.16
C LEU A 21 25.02 13.03 9.03
N ALA A 22 25.32 12.48 7.87
CA ALA A 22 24.42 12.44 6.74
C ALA A 22 23.43 11.26 6.86
N MET A 23 22.33 11.36 6.15
CA MET A 23 21.27 10.36 6.06
C MET A 23 21.80 9.07 5.44
N ALA A 24 21.50 7.95 6.10
CA ALA A 24 21.63 6.62 5.52
C ALA A 24 20.23 6.02 5.27
N GLY A 25 20.15 5.09 4.34
CA GLY A 25 18.98 4.28 4.07
C GLY A 25 19.31 2.80 4.18
N ALA A 26 18.29 1.96 4.15
CA ALA A 26 18.42 0.52 4.25
C ALA A 26 17.66 -0.19 3.12
N ALA A 27 18.29 -1.22 2.56
CA ALA A 27 17.70 -2.16 1.63
C ALA A 27 17.75 -3.56 2.26
N ALA A 28 16.63 -4.01 2.82
CA ALA A 28 16.50 -5.27 3.54
C ALA A 28 17.62 -5.52 4.57
N GLY A 29 17.89 -4.50 5.40
CA GLY A 29 18.91 -4.53 6.45
C GLY A 29 20.34 -4.18 6.01
N ALA A 30 20.61 -4.04 4.72
CA ALA A 30 21.88 -3.52 4.23
C ALA A 30 21.83 -1.99 4.21
N TRP A 31 22.69 -1.34 5.00
CA TRP A 31 22.74 0.13 5.07
C TRP A 31 23.58 0.70 3.93
N GLU A 32 23.18 1.87 3.45
CA GLU A 32 23.89 2.59 2.39
C GLU A 32 23.74 4.12 2.52
N PRO A 33 24.72 4.88 2.03
CA PRO A 33 24.60 6.33 1.96
C PRO A 33 23.51 6.77 0.99
N VAL A 34 22.84 7.87 1.29
CA VAL A 34 21.79 8.45 0.45
C VAL A 34 22.23 9.81 -0.09
N ASP A 35 22.28 9.93 -1.41
CA ASP A 35 22.52 11.20 -2.08
C ASP A 35 21.23 12.03 -2.16
N GLU A 36 21.35 13.36 -2.15
CA GLU A 36 20.21 14.27 -2.25
C GLU A 36 19.39 14.07 -3.54
N THR A 37 20.02 13.62 -4.63
CA THR A 37 19.33 13.28 -5.89
C THR A 37 18.43 12.04 -5.80
N GLN A 38 18.60 11.21 -4.77
CA GLN A 38 17.77 10.04 -4.48
C GLN A 38 16.58 10.38 -3.56
N CYS A 39 16.46 11.64 -3.14
CA CYS A 39 15.41 12.09 -2.25
C CYS A 39 14.38 12.98 -2.95
N ILE A 40 13.16 12.93 -2.43
CA ILE A 40 12.11 13.91 -2.71
C ILE A 40 11.83 14.73 -1.45
N PRO A 41 11.34 15.98 -1.57
CA PRO A 41 10.70 16.65 -0.44
C PRO A 41 9.65 15.73 0.18
N LEU A 42 9.59 15.67 1.51
CA LEU A 42 8.62 14.83 2.21
C LEU A 42 7.21 15.20 1.72
N PRO A 43 6.46 14.27 1.08
CA PRO A 43 5.18 14.61 0.48
C PRO A 43 4.16 15.07 1.54
N GLU A 44 3.37 16.08 1.21
CA GLU A 44 2.27 16.52 2.08
C GLU A 44 1.30 15.36 2.38
N GLY A 45 0.94 15.18 3.65
CA GLY A 45 0.15 14.05 4.13
C GLY A 45 0.96 12.81 4.49
N SER A 46 2.29 12.88 4.41
CA SER A 46 3.18 11.89 5.03
C SER A 46 3.27 12.12 6.53
N GLU A 47 3.59 11.07 7.29
CA GLU A 47 3.76 11.12 8.74
C GLU A 47 5.18 10.69 9.13
N LEU A 48 5.70 11.25 10.23
CA LEU A 48 6.97 10.85 10.81
C LEU A 48 6.71 9.89 11.97
N PHE A 49 7.49 8.81 12.04
CA PHE A 49 7.40 7.80 13.07
C PHE A 49 8.73 7.66 13.80
N LEU A 50 8.63 7.61 15.13
CA LEU A 50 9.71 7.18 15.99
C LEU A 50 9.74 5.65 15.97
N LEU A 51 10.93 5.06 16.03
CA LEU A 51 11.13 3.62 16.04
C LEU A 51 11.67 3.18 17.41
N PRO A 52 10.82 2.93 18.42
CA PRO A 52 11.28 2.62 19.78
C PRO A 52 12.28 1.46 19.82
N GLY A 53 13.37 1.65 20.57
CA GLY A 53 14.44 0.64 20.70
C GLY A 53 15.29 0.47 19.44
N ARG A 54 15.24 1.40 18.48
CA ARG A 54 16.12 1.43 17.30
C ARG A 54 17.02 2.66 17.37
N LEU A 55 18.33 2.45 17.33
CA LEU A 55 19.31 3.51 17.24
C LEU A 55 19.43 4.00 15.79
N PRO A 56 19.47 5.32 15.52
CA PRO A 56 19.66 5.84 14.17
C PRO A 56 21.03 5.44 13.60
N VAL A 57 21.08 5.19 12.29
CA VAL A 57 22.33 5.00 11.56
C VAL A 57 22.50 6.14 10.57
N GLY A 58 23.67 6.78 10.59
CA GLY A 58 24.05 7.84 9.67
C GLY A 58 25.35 7.53 8.93
N VAL A 59 25.74 8.45 8.07
CA VAL A 59 27.01 8.42 7.33
C VAL A 59 27.91 9.51 7.90
N GLY A 60 29.03 9.09 8.50
CA GLY A 60 30.06 9.95 9.05
C GLY A 60 31.12 10.38 8.02
N PRO A 61 32.16 11.10 8.47
CA PRO A 61 33.26 11.52 7.62
C PRO A 61 33.92 10.35 6.87
N GLY A 62 34.27 10.57 5.61
CA GLY A 62 34.85 9.51 4.76
C GLY A 62 33.85 8.46 4.25
N GLY A 63 32.54 8.66 4.48
CA GLY A 63 31.50 7.77 3.97
C GLY A 63 31.24 6.54 4.84
N ARG A 64 31.75 6.51 6.08
CA ARG A 64 31.57 5.40 7.00
C ARG A 64 30.16 5.40 7.59
N LEU A 65 29.52 4.24 7.62
CA LEU A 65 28.24 4.05 8.32
C LEU A 65 28.48 3.98 9.83
N GLU A 66 27.73 4.76 10.59
CA GLU A 66 27.89 4.92 12.04
C GLU A 66 26.55 4.87 12.75
N VAL A 67 26.51 4.16 13.87
CA VAL A 67 25.35 4.11 14.76
C VAL A 67 25.46 5.29 15.73
N LEU A 68 24.38 6.06 15.88
CA LEU A 68 24.30 7.11 16.87
C LEU A 68 23.87 6.51 18.22
N GLU A 69 24.84 6.28 19.11
CA GLU A 69 24.59 5.60 20.40
C GLU A 69 24.14 6.53 21.54
N SER A 70 24.43 7.83 21.44
CA SER A 70 24.10 8.86 22.45
C SER A 70 23.54 10.11 21.76
N ASP A 71 22.56 10.76 22.40
CA ASP A 71 22.01 12.02 21.89
C ASP A 71 23.07 13.14 21.99
N PRO A 72 23.39 13.84 20.89
CA PRO A 72 24.28 15.01 20.89
C PRO A 72 23.89 16.13 21.87
N ASN A 73 22.59 16.28 22.16
CA ASN A 73 22.06 17.33 23.04
C ASN A 73 21.93 16.87 24.50
N ASP A 74 21.83 15.57 24.74
CA ASP A 74 21.77 14.97 26.08
C ASP A 74 22.45 13.58 26.11
N PRO A 75 23.77 13.53 26.34
CA PRO A 75 24.55 12.29 26.27
C PRO A 75 24.12 11.19 27.25
N TYR A 76 23.26 11.49 28.24
CA TYR A 76 22.73 10.51 29.18
C TYR A 76 21.58 9.68 28.60
N HIS A 77 21.00 10.12 27.48
CA HIS A 77 19.89 9.44 26.81
C HIS A 77 20.30 8.89 25.46
N LYS A 78 19.61 7.82 25.06
CA LYS A 78 19.77 7.21 23.74
C LYS A 78 18.80 7.84 22.74
N PRO A 79 19.26 8.16 21.53
CA PRO A 79 18.40 8.68 20.49
C PRO A 79 17.55 7.56 19.88
N THR A 80 16.44 7.95 19.27
CA THR A 80 15.52 7.05 18.57
C THR A 80 15.56 7.30 17.08
N ALA A 81 15.65 6.24 16.27
CA ALA A 81 15.56 6.33 14.82
C ALA A 81 14.19 6.86 14.37
N VAL A 82 14.20 7.65 13.31
CA VAL A 82 13.00 8.26 12.72
C VAL A 82 12.81 7.73 11.30
N ALA A 83 11.56 7.42 10.95
CA ALA A 83 11.15 7.01 9.61
C ALA A 83 9.99 7.87 9.11
N ALA A 84 9.74 7.82 7.80
CA ALA A 84 8.55 8.42 7.19
C ALA A 84 7.59 7.37 6.63
N PHE A 85 6.31 7.55 6.89
CA PHE A 85 5.22 6.92 6.14
C PHE A 85 4.82 7.85 5.00
N LEU A 86 5.20 7.50 3.77
CA LEU A 86 4.96 8.35 2.62
C LEU A 86 3.47 8.43 2.28
N ALA A 87 3.02 9.64 1.93
CA ALA A 87 1.68 9.88 1.43
C ALA A 87 1.38 8.98 0.21
N PRO A 88 0.10 8.59 -0.01
CA PRO A 88 -0.31 7.83 -1.19
C PRO A 88 0.23 8.43 -2.50
N ALA A 89 0.42 7.58 -3.51
CA ALA A 89 1.09 7.88 -4.79
C ALA A 89 2.63 7.86 -4.78
N HIS A 90 3.27 7.64 -3.62
CA HIS A 90 4.72 7.56 -3.49
C HIS A 90 5.19 6.17 -3.06
N THR A 91 6.28 5.72 -3.65
CA THR A 91 6.93 4.44 -3.33
C THR A 91 8.29 4.70 -2.70
N SER A 92 8.58 4.04 -1.59
CA SER A 92 9.86 4.09 -0.89
C SER A 92 10.94 3.45 -1.74
N THR A 93 12.10 4.11 -1.86
CA THR A 93 13.27 3.54 -2.52
C THR A 93 14.26 2.94 -1.54
N LEU A 94 14.22 3.38 -0.27
CA LEU A 94 14.96 2.83 0.87
C LEU A 94 14.13 2.91 2.16
N SER A 95 14.30 1.93 3.04
CA SER A 95 13.78 1.97 4.41
C SER A 95 14.71 2.74 5.33
N ALA A 96 14.25 3.16 6.51
CA ALA A 96 15.08 3.83 7.51
C ALA A 96 16.25 2.92 7.94
N ALA A 97 17.44 3.51 8.05
CA ALA A 97 18.62 2.81 8.55
C ALA A 97 18.67 2.92 10.08
N TYR A 98 18.70 1.78 10.74
CA TYR A 98 18.77 1.70 12.19
C TYR A 98 19.46 0.42 12.66
N GLN A 99 19.92 0.45 13.92
CA GLN A 99 20.32 -0.73 14.66
C GLN A 99 19.28 -1.05 15.74
N THR A 100 18.68 -2.23 15.68
CA THR A 100 17.73 -2.71 16.69
C THR A 100 18.43 -3.10 17.97
N GLN A 101 17.92 -2.62 19.11
CA GLN A 101 18.41 -2.96 20.43
C GLN A 101 17.74 -4.22 20.98
N ALA A 102 18.40 -4.86 21.95
CA ALA A 102 17.80 -5.97 22.69
C ALA A 102 16.50 -5.52 23.37
N GLY A 103 15.43 -6.31 23.20
CA GLY A 103 14.11 -6.03 23.79
C GLY A 103 13.28 -4.98 23.06
N ALA A 104 13.71 -4.51 21.88
CA ALA A 104 12.93 -3.57 21.09
C ALA A 104 11.57 -4.18 20.67
N PRO A 105 10.45 -3.44 20.75
CA PRO A 105 9.13 -3.96 20.43
C PRO A 105 8.97 -4.21 18.93
N THR A 106 8.04 -5.06 18.51
CA THR A 106 7.68 -5.12 17.09
C THR A 106 7.03 -3.81 16.63
N LEU A 107 7.45 -3.27 15.49
CA LEU A 107 6.85 -2.06 14.95
C LEU A 107 5.45 -2.34 14.36
N PRO A 108 4.48 -1.40 14.44
CA PRO A 108 3.15 -1.56 13.84
C PRO A 108 3.15 -1.73 12.31
N LEU A 109 1.98 -1.95 11.70
CA LEU A 109 1.84 -2.17 10.26
C LEU A 109 1.92 -0.87 9.44
N PHE A 110 3.14 -0.35 9.29
CA PHE A 110 3.46 0.79 8.42
C PHE A 110 4.71 0.53 7.59
N ALA A 111 4.91 1.34 6.55
CA ALA A 111 6.15 1.41 5.83
C ALA A 111 7.08 2.43 6.49
N TYR A 112 8.34 2.05 6.70
CA TYR A 112 9.32 2.83 7.45
C TYR A 112 10.39 3.37 6.50
N THR A 113 10.05 4.40 5.72
CA THR A 113 10.95 4.99 4.70
C THR A 113 12.07 5.77 5.34
N ALA A 114 13.25 5.75 4.73
CA ALA A 114 14.35 6.63 5.16
C ALA A 114 13.94 8.10 4.99
N VAL A 115 14.19 8.90 6.04
CA VAL A 115 13.91 10.33 6.08
C VAL A 115 15.15 11.08 6.58
N GLY A 116 15.36 12.29 6.09
CA GLY A 116 16.44 13.18 6.46
C GLY A 116 16.01 14.64 6.39
N PHE A 117 16.94 15.56 6.64
CA PHE A 117 16.68 17.00 6.60
C PHE A 117 17.64 17.69 5.62
N SER A 118 17.10 18.48 4.70
CA SER A 118 17.90 19.26 3.75
C SER A 118 17.21 20.59 3.44
N ARG A 119 17.99 21.66 3.35
CA ARG A 119 17.54 23.01 2.92
C ARG A 119 16.28 23.51 3.65
N GLY A 120 16.19 23.25 4.97
CA GLY A 120 15.11 23.73 5.82
C GLY A 120 13.82 22.89 5.80
N GLY A 121 13.86 21.68 5.22
CA GLY A 121 12.71 20.78 5.24
C GLY A 121 13.09 19.30 5.28
N PHE A 122 12.10 18.46 5.62
CA PHE A 122 12.25 17.02 5.55
C PHE A 122 12.28 16.53 4.10
N VAL A 123 13.15 15.56 3.84
CA VAL A 123 13.26 14.84 2.57
C VAL A 123 13.21 13.34 2.84
N ALA A 124 12.75 12.55 1.88
CA ALA A 124 12.65 11.10 2.03
C ALA A 124 13.16 10.35 0.80
N ALA A 125 13.69 9.15 1.02
CA ALA A 125 14.11 8.24 -0.04
C ALA A 125 12.89 7.56 -0.69
N GLY A 126 12.31 8.23 -1.69
CA GLY A 126 11.14 7.76 -2.39
C GLY A 126 10.89 8.50 -3.69
N LEU A 127 9.92 8.05 -4.46
CA LEU A 127 9.52 8.69 -5.71
C LEU A 127 8.01 8.63 -5.90
N ARG A 128 7.46 9.65 -6.58
CA ARG A 128 6.05 9.65 -6.97
C ARG A 128 5.84 8.72 -8.17
N VAL A 129 5.09 7.63 -7.97
CA VAL A 129 4.80 6.64 -9.03
C VAL A 129 3.49 6.91 -9.76
N ASP A 130 2.59 7.71 -9.19
CA ASP A 130 1.27 7.99 -9.75
C ASP A 130 0.98 9.49 -9.79
N SER A 131 0.66 10.03 -10.97
CA SER A 131 0.37 11.46 -11.15
C SER A 131 -1.04 11.84 -10.70
N SER A 132 -1.94 10.87 -10.47
CA SER A 132 -3.31 11.15 -10.03
C SER A 132 -3.29 11.84 -8.66
N PRO A 133 -3.95 13.01 -8.50
CA PRO A 133 -3.99 13.71 -7.22
C PRO A 133 -5.10 13.21 -6.29
N ARG A 134 -5.77 12.10 -6.64
CA ARG A 134 -7.06 11.70 -6.05
C ARG A 134 -7.02 11.42 -4.53
N GLN A 135 -5.84 11.14 -3.98
CA GLN A 135 -5.64 10.95 -2.54
C GLN A 135 -4.59 11.90 -1.95
N ASP A 136 -4.16 12.93 -2.69
CA ASP A 136 -3.29 13.96 -2.14
C ASP A 136 -4.01 14.70 -1.00
N ALA A 137 -3.31 14.94 0.11
CA ALA A 137 -3.89 15.54 1.32
C ALA A 137 -4.58 16.88 1.03
N ALA A 138 -3.92 17.77 0.28
CA ALA A 138 -4.43 19.08 -0.14
C ALA A 138 -5.75 19.04 -0.95
N ARG A 139 -6.16 17.87 -1.47
CA ARG A 139 -7.42 17.73 -2.21
C ARG A 139 -8.61 17.46 -1.29
N PHE A 140 -8.40 17.11 -0.04
CA PHE A 140 -9.50 16.92 0.91
C PHE A 140 -9.88 18.25 1.57
N PRO A 141 -11.17 18.60 1.63
CA PRO A 141 -11.61 19.82 2.29
C PRO A 141 -11.47 19.68 3.82
N ALA A 142 -11.71 20.79 4.51
CA ALA A 142 -11.78 20.81 5.97
C ALA A 142 -12.75 19.73 6.52
N PRO A 143 -12.44 19.12 7.67
CA PRO A 143 -13.21 18.01 8.24
C PRO A 143 -14.72 18.28 8.36
N GLU A 144 -15.12 19.52 8.62
CA GLU A 144 -16.53 19.93 8.80
C GLU A 144 -17.31 19.77 7.49
N ARG A 145 -16.71 20.15 6.36
CA ARG A 145 -17.33 20.02 5.04
C ARG A 145 -17.48 18.55 4.65
N LEU A 146 -16.46 17.75 4.92
CA LEU A 146 -16.53 16.30 4.72
C LEU A 146 -17.63 15.67 5.59
N ALA A 147 -17.69 16.03 6.87
CA ALA A 147 -18.70 15.55 7.80
C ALA A 147 -20.12 15.93 7.38
N LEU A 148 -20.33 17.15 6.86
CA LEU A 148 -21.62 17.58 6.34
C LEU A 148 -22.04 16.76 5.11
N ALA A 149 -21.11 16.54 4.16
CA ALA A 149 -21.37 15.74 2.96
C ALA A 149 -21.72 14.29 3.32
N ALA A 150 -20.95 13.67 4.23
CA ALA A 150 -21.21 12.33 4.72
C ALA A 150 -22.58 12.25 5.43
N LYS A 151 -22.87 13.14 6.39
CA LYS A 151 -24.15 13.16 7.11
C LYS A 151 -25.35 13.27 6.17
N LYS A 152 -25.24 14.04 5.09
CA LYS A 152 -26.31 14.14 4.08
C LYS A 152 -26.58 12.78 3.43
N LEU A 153 -25.54 12.08 2.97
CA LEU A 153 -25.68 10.77 2.34
C LEU A 153 -26.21 9.72 3.32
N LEU A 154 -25.68 9.67 4.54
CA LEU A 154 -26.14 8.73 5.57
C LEU A 154 -27.62 8.90 5.92
N ARG A 155 -28.13 10.13 5.89
CA ARG A 155 -29.56 10.43 6.08
C ARG A 155 -30.42 10.11 4.87
N SER A 156 -29.87 10.23 3.66
CA SER A 156 -30.57 9.82 2.43
C SER A 156 -30.71 8.30 2.30
N TYR A 157 -29.75 7.54 2.87
CA TYR A 157 -29.72 6.08 2.81
C TYR A 157 -29.67 5.44 4.21
N PRO A 158 -30.67 5.69 5.07
CA PRO A 158 -30.61 5.28 6.47
C PRO A 158 -30.73 3.76 6.68
N LYS A 159 -31.30 3.03 5.70
CA LYS A 159 -31.53 1.59 5.77
C LYS A 159 -30.40 0.76 5.15
N ASN A 160 -29.52 1.38 4.37
CA ASN A 160 -28.42 0.70 3.71
C ASN A 160 -27.21 0.66 4.65
N ARG A 161 -26.90 -0.54 5.17
CA ARG A 161 -25.83 -0.75 6.15
C ARG A 161 -24.45 -0.47 5.55
N LEU A 162 -24.27 -0.69 4.25
CA LEU A 162 -23.02 -0.39 3.56
C LEU A 162 -22.76 1.12 3.54
N TRP A 163 -23.77 1.95 3.25
CA TRP A 163 -23.64 3.42 3.37
C TRP A 163 -23.22 3.83 4.78
N GLN A 164 -23.83 3.25 5.82
CA GLN A 164 -23.48 3.55 7.21
C GLN A 164 -22.03 3.16 7.53
N HIS A 165 -21.58 1.97 7.11
CA HIS A 165 -20.20 1.54 7.26
C HIS A 165 -19.21 2.49 6.55
N LEU A 166 -19.52 2.90 5.32
CA LEU A 166 -18.69 3.82 4.54
C LEU A 166 -18.62 5.22 5.16
N GLY A 167 -19.67 5.65 5.87
CA GLY A 167 -19.63 6.84 6.72
C GLY A 167 -18.57 6.75 7.81
N THR A 168 -18.54 5.64 8.56
CA THR A 168 -17.51 5.37 9.57
C THR A 168 -16.11 5.32 8.93
N CYS A 169 -15.96 4.65 7.78
CA CYS A 169 -14.68 4.62 7.07
C CYS A 169 -14.18 6.02 6.71
N ALA A 170 -15.07 6.91 6.25
CA ALA A 170 -14.71 8.26 5.83
C ALA A 170 -14.36 9.20 6.99
N LEU A 171 -15.16 9.13 8.07
CA LEU A 171 -15.12 10.09 9.18
C LEU A 171 -14.23 9.65 10.34
N THR A 172 -14.15 8.34 10.61
CA THR A 172 -13.38 7.79 11.73
C THR A 172 -12.05 7.23 11.24
N ASN A 173 -12.09 6.31 10.27
CA ASN A 173 -10.87 5.63 9.78
C ASN A 173 -10.11 6.46 8.74
N CYS A 174 -10.62 7.64 8.40
CA CYS A 174 -9.99 8.56 7.45
C CYS A 174 -9.70 7.96 6.06
N CYS A 175 -10.42 6.90 5.66
CA CYS A 175 -10.17 6.17 4.41
C CYS A 175 -10.33 7.10 3.19
N PRO A 176 -9.27 7.31 2.39
CA PRO A 176 -9.32 8.24 1.26
C PRO A 176 -10.40 7.91 0.22
N ALA A 177 -10.61 6.62 -0.07
CA ALA A 177 -11.65 6.18 -1.01
C ALA A 177 -13.05 6.47 -0.45
N ALA A 178 -13.31 6.17 0.82
CA ALA A 178 -14.59 6.48 1.45
C ALA A 178 -14.84 7.99 1.53
N ARG A 179 -13.82 8.79 1.84
CA ARG A 179 -13.90 10.26 1.79
C ARG A 179 -14.24 10.77 0.40
N ASN A 180 -13.61 10.20 -0.63
CA ASN A 180 -13.89 10.55 -2.01
C ASN A 180 -15.31 10.18 -2.45
N LEU A 181 -15.83 9.04 -2.01
CA LEU A 181 -17.24 8.68 -2.18
C LEU A 181 -18.17 9.72 -1.52
N MET A 182 -17.90 10.11 -0.26
CA MET A 182 -18.72 11.12 0.43
C MET A 182 -18.69 12.49 -0.26
N LEU A 183 -17.59 12.80 -0.94
CA LEU A 183 -17.40 14.02 -1.72
C LEU A 183 -17.89 13.90 -3.18
N GLY A 184 -18.42 12.73 -3.59
CA GLY A 184 -18.92 12.48 -4.94
C GLY A 184 -17.83 12.58 -6.01
N ARG A 185 -16.67 11.94 -5.82
CA ARG A 185 -15.57 11.95 -6.80
C ARG A 185 -14.75 10.67 -6.79
N TRP A 186 -14.12 10.34 -7.91
CA TRP A 186 -13.07 9.32 -8.06
C TRP A 186 -13.50 7.92 -7.59
N GLU A 187 -12.66 7.21 -6.83
CA GLU A 187 -12.89 5.82 -6.44
C GLU A 187 -13.82 5.70 -5.24
N GLY A 188 -14.94 4.98 -5.43
CA GLY A 188 -15.89 4.58 -4.39
C GLY A 188 -15.64 3.14 -3.92
N PRO A 189 -15.36 2.91 -2.62
CA PRO A 189 -15.13 1.57 -2.09
C PRO A 189 -16.45 0.81 -1.87
N LEU A 190 -16.44 -0.50 -2.16
CA LEU A 190 -17.56 -1.44 -1.97
C LEU A 190 -17.11 -2.65 -1.13
N PRO A 191 -16.86 -2.51 0.19
CA PRO A 191 -16.48 -3.63 1.03
C PRO A 191 -17.63 -4.63 1.20
N THR A 192 -17.34 -5.92 1.06
CA THR A 192 -18.35 -6.99 1.01
C THR A 192 -18.01 -8.22 1.85
N SER A 193 -16.72 -8.48 2.10
CA SER A 193 -16.28 -9.76 2.65
C SER A 193 -15.79 -9.65 4.10
N PRO A 194 -16.48 -10.27 5.09
CA PRO A 194 -15.96 -10.40 6.45
C PRO A 194 -14.93 -11.55 6.59
N ALA A 195 -14.85 -12.45 5.61
CA ALA A 195 -14.01 -13.65 5.66
C ALA A 195 -12.80 -13.54 4.74
N CYS A 196 -11.72 -14.26 5.04
CA CYS A 196 -10.54 -14.34 4.19
C CYS A 196 -10.01 -15.78 4.17
N ASN A 197 -9.49 -16.23 3.04
CA ASN A 197 -8.80 -17.51 2.87
C ASN A 197 -7.26 -17.37 2.93
N ALA A 198 -6.78 -16.30 3.54
CA ALA A 198 -5.37 -16.02 3.78
C ALA A 198 -5.19 -15.49 5.20
N SER A 199 -4.14 -15.95 5.87
CA SER A 199 -3.76 -15.52 7.22
C SER A 199 -2.53 -14.62 7.13
N CYS A 200 -2.60 -13.58 6.29
CA CYS A 200 -1.42 -12.83 5.92
C CYS A 200 -0.66 -12.33 7.15
N LEU A 201 0.65 -12.51 7.14
CA LEU A 201 1.57 -12.09 8.18
C LEU A 201 1.28 -10.64 8.62
N GLY A 202 1.10 -9.73 7.66
CA GLY A 202 0.77 -8.31 7.87
C GLY A 202 -0.67 -7.91 7.52
N CYS A 203 -1.68 -8.74 7.78
CA CYS A 203 -3.07 -8.38 7.47
C CYS A 203 -3.56 -7.11 8.21
N LEU A 204 -4.02 -6.11 7.46
CA LEU A 204 -4.42 -4.80 8.01
C LEU A 204 -5.70 -4.83 8.86
N SER A 205 -6.60 -5.78 8.57
CA SER A 205 -7.94 -5.86 9.16
C SER A 205 -8.14 -6.96 10.19
N SER A 206 -7.19 -7.88 10.32
CA SER A 206 -7.24 -9.00 11.25
C SER A 206 -5.83 -9.44 11.61
N GLN A 207 -5.53 -9.55 12.90
CA GLN A 207 -4.23 -9.97 13.40
C GLN A 207 -4.41 -11.04 14.49
N PRO A 208 -3.55 -12.08 14.54
CA PRO A 208 -3.44 -12.91 15.72
C PRO A 208 -3.07 -12.06 16.96
N THR A 209 -3.57 -12.45 18.12
CA THR A 209 -3.28 -11.74 19.38
C THR A 209 -1.77 -11.66 19.61
N GLY A 210 -1.27 -10.43 19.83
CA GLY A 210 0.08 -10.19 20.38
C GLY A 210 1.22 -9.93 19.39
N ARG A 211 1.01 -10.01 18.06
CA ARG A 211 2.09 -9.76 17.09
C ARG A 211 2.26 -8.27 16.73
N PHE A 212 1.20 -7.64 16.26
CA PHE A 212 1.03 -6.20 16.10
C PHE A 212 -0.49 -5.89 16.00
N PRO A 213 -0.93 -4.67 16.35
CA PRO A 213 -2.34 -4.32 16.25
C PRO A 213 -2.78 -4.26 14.77
N ALA A 214 -4.03 -4.66 14.51
CA ALA A 214 -4.67 -4.37 13.23
C ALA A 214 -4.87 -2.85 13.10
N THR A 215 -4.50 -2.29 11.96
CA THR A 215 -4.60 -0.83 11.69
C THR A 215 -6.00 -0.40 11.24
N GLN A 216 -6.85 -1.35 10.86
CA GLN A 216 -8.22 -1.10 10.39
C GLN A 216 -9.15 -2.19 10.95
N GLU A 217 -10.40 -1.85 11.24
CA GLU A 217 -11.38 -2.87 11.64
C GLU A 217 -11.98 -3.57 10.43
N ARG A 218 -12.09 -4.90 10.50
CA ARG A 218 -12.79 -5.69 9.47
C ARG A 218 -14.31 -5.47 9.54
N ILE A 219 -14.96 -5.33 8.38
CA ILE A 219 -16.41 -5.34 8.25
C ILE A 219 -16.99 -6.62 8.88
N LYS A 220 -18.03 -6.47 9.68
CA LYS A 220 -18.61 -7.55 10.50
C LYS A 220 -19.87 -8.17 9.91
N PHE A 221 -20.24 -7.76 8.70
CA PHE A 221 -21.43 -8.23 8.01
C PHE A 221 -21.16 -8.32 6.50
N THR A 222 -21.98 -9.09 5.81
CA THR A 222 -22.04 -9.14 4.36
C THR A 222 -23.24 -8.28 3.91
N PRO A 223 -23.04 -7.21 3.11
CA PRO A 223 -24.15 -6.41 2.56
C PRO A 223 -24.97 -7.26 1.57
N SER A 224 -26.18 -6.84 1.20
CA SER A 224 -26.89 -7.44 0.07
C SER A 224 -26.37 -6.89 -1.27
N ALA A 225 -26.69 -7.56 -2.38
CA ALA A 225 -26.43 -7.04 -3.72
C ALA A 225 -27.10 -5.68 -3.95
N ASP A 226 -28.33 -5.50 -3.45
CA ASP A 226 -29.07 -4.23 -3.51
C ASP A 226 -28.34 -3.10 -2.75
N GLU A 227 -27.79 -3.39 -1.56
CA GLU A 227 -27.04 -2.41 -0.77
C GLU A 227 -25.78 -1.95 -1.52
N VAL A 228 -25.08 -2.88 -2.17
CA VAL A 228 -23.90 -2.60 -3.01
C VAL A 228 -24.28 -1.80 -4.26
N ALA A 229 -25.32 -2.24 -4.97
CA ALA A 229 -25.77 -1.61 -6.21
C ALA A 229 -26.26 -0.18 -5.95
N GLU A 230 -26.96 0.08 -4.84
CA GLU A 230 -27.41 1.42 -4.47
C GLU A 230 -26.25 2.40 -4.27
N VAL A 231 -25.17 1.97 -3.58
CA VAL A 231 -23.96 2.79 -3.42
C VAL A 231 -23.31 3.07 -4.79
N ALA A 232 -23.10 2.03 -5.59
CA ALA A 232 -22.43 2.14 -6.87
C ALA A 232 -23.20 3.03 -7.86
N LEU A 233 -24.51 2.84 -7.97
CA LEU A 233 -25.38 3.60 -8.88
C LEU A 233 -25.51 5.06 -8.44
N HIS A 234 -25.58 5.35 -7.14
CA HIS A 234 -25.50 6.72 -6.65
C HIS A 234 -24.21 7.39 -7.12
N HIS A 235 -23.07 6.72 -6.91
CA HIS A 235 -21.76 7.26 -7.24
C HIS A 235 -21.57 7.44 -8.75
N PHE A 236 -21.98 6.48 -9.57
CA PHE A 236 -21.92 6.62 -11.04
C PHE A 236 -22.81 7.76 -11.57
N ASN A 237 -23.95 8.03 -10.94
CA ASN A 237 -24.88 9.05 -11.39
C ASN A 237 -24.51 10.47 -10.93
N LYS A 238 -23.82 10.61 -9.80
CA LYS A 238 -23.54 11.90 -9.15
C LYS A 238 -22.06 12.24 -9.04
N GLY A 239 -21.19 11.24 -9.16
CA GLY A 239 -19.76 11.38 -8.93
C GLY A 239 -19.01 11.99 -10.11
N ARG A 240 -17.95 12.75 -9.81
CA ARG A 240 -16.98 13.21 -10.81
C ARG A 240 -15.92 12.12 -11.05
N ASP A 241 -15.71 11.74 -12.31
CA ASP A 241 -14.80 10.67 -12.72
C ASP A 241 -14.97 9.38 -11.89
N PRO A 242 -16.19 8.85 -11.76
CA PRO A 242 -16.47 7.77 -10.83
C PRO A 242 -15.90 6.44 -11.34
N LEU A 243 -15.28 5.70 -10.42
CA LEU A 243 -15.12 4.25 -10.51
C LEU A 243 -15.49 3.64 -9.16
N VAL A 244 -15.87 2.37 -9.13
CA VAL A 244 -16.15 1.65 -7.89
C VAL A 244 -15.30 0.41 -7.78
N SER A 245 -14.92 0.04 -6.55
CA SER A 245 -14.00 -1.07 -6.32
C SER A 245 -14.44 -1.96 -5.17
N PHE A 246 -14.53 -3.26 -5.41
CA PHE A 246 -14.51 -4.28 -4.36
C PHE A 246 -13.09 -4.50 -3.85
N GLY A 247 -12.92 -5.05 -2.64
CA GLY A 247 -11.62 -5.40 -2.06
C GLY A 247 -10.93 -4.20 -1.39
N GLN A 248 -11.33 -3.90 -0.17
CA GLN A 248 -10.90 -2.75 0.60
C GLN A 248 -10.08 -3.16 1.83
N GLY A 249 -9.30 -2.22 2.38
CA GLY A 249 -8.48 -2.47 3.57
C GLY A 249 -9.27 -2.90 4.81
N CYS A 250 -10.57 -2.58 4.87
CA CYS A 250 -11.49 -2.98 5.92
C CYS A 250 -12.23 -4.30 5.66
N GLU A 251 -11.88 -5.08 4.63
CA GLU A 251 -12.53 -6.37 4.34
C GLU A 251 -11.52 -7.52 4.31
N GLY A 252 -12.02 -8.75 4.12
CA GLY A 252 -11.21 -9.95 3.86
C GLY A 252 -11.01 -10.19 2.36
N GLU A 253 -11.25 -11.41 1.89
CA GLU A 253 -11.11 -11.77 0.47
C GLU A 253 -12.47 -11.69 -0.24
N PRO A 254 -12.67 -10.74 -1.18
CA PRO A 254 -13.95 -10.56 -1.88
C PRO A 254 -14.31 -11.68 -2.86
N LEU A 255 -13.36 -12.46 -3.39
CA LEU A 255 -13.70 -13.63 -4.23
C LEU A 255 -14.52 -14.68 -3.47
N LEU A 256 -14.46 -14.72 -2.14
CA LEU A 256 -15.32 -15.59 -1.33
C LEU A 256 -16.81 -15.18 -1.40
N MET A 257 -17.10 -13.95 -1.82
CA MET A 257 -18.45 -13.40 -1.97
C MET A 257 -18.95 -13.47 -3.43
N GLY A 258 -18.46 -14.42 -4.22
CA GLY A 258 -18.66 -14.48 -5.68
C GLY A 258 -20.11 -14.39 -6.16
N GLU A 259 -21.07 -15.04 -5.48
CA GLU A 259 -22.50 -14.96 -5.82
C GLU A 259 -23.04 -13.53 -5.66
N LEU A 260 -22.75 -12.91 -4.51
CA LEU A 260 -23.15 -11.55 -4.19
C LEU A 260 -22.55 -10.55 -5.17
N LEU A 261 -21.25 -10.69 -5.48
CA LEU A 261 -20.57 -9.80 -6.41
C LEU A 261 -21.17 -9.93 -7.82
N ALA A 262 -21.44 -11.16 -8.28
CA ALA A 262 -22.07 -11.41 -9.57
C ALA A 262 -23.44 -10.72 -9.65
N GLU A 263 -24.28 -10.89 -8.63
CA GLU A 263 -25.60 -10.27 -8.57
C GLU A 263 -25.51 -8.75 -8.54
N ALA A 264 -24.66 -8.17 -7.67
CA ALA A 264 -24.48 -6.72 -7.58
C ALA A 264 -23.96 -6.12 -8.91
N ILE A 265 -22.99 -6.77 -9.56
CA ILE A 265 -22.47 -6.33 -10.86
C ILE A 265 -23.58 -6.36 -11.90
N SER A 266 -24.37 -7.45 -11.96
CA SER A 266 -25.49 -7.57 -12.90
C SER A 266 -26.51 -6.45 -12.69
N GLN A 267 -26.94 -6.20 -11.45
CA GLN A 267 -27.86 -5.11 -11.12
C GLN A 267 -27.29 -3.73 -11.54
N ILE A 268 -26.02 -3.47 -11.24
CA ILE A 268 -25.35 -2.23 -11.63
C ILE A 268 -25.32 -2.09 -13.16
N ARG A 269 -25.00 -3.17 -13.90
CA ARG A 269 -24.89 -3.14 -15.37
C ARG A 269 -26.23 -2.97 -16.08
N GLN A 270 -27.32 -3.49 -15.52
CA GLN A 270 -28.67 -3.29 -16.06
C GLN A 270 -29.06 -1.80 -16.07
N LEU A 271 -28.74 -1.06 -15.01
CA LEU A 271 -29.04 0.38 -14.90
C LEU A 271 -27.91 1.27 -15.44
N ARG A 272 -26.68 0.78 -15.42
CA ARG A 272 -25.49 1.49 -15.88
C ARG A 272 -24.53 0.57 -16.67
N PRO A 273 -24.76 0.44 -18.00
CA PRO A 273 -23.95 -0.45 -18.85
C PRO A 273 -22.47 -0.06 -18.97
N LYS A 274 -22.11 1.19 -18.65
CA LYS A 274 -20.74 1.74 -18.72
C LYS A 274 -20.25 2.13 -17.33
N GLY A 275 -18.95 2.37 -17.20
CA GLY A 275 -18.32 2.75 -15.93
C GLY A 275 -17.46 1.63 -15.36
N THR A 276 -16.36 2.01 -14.71
CA THR A 276 -15.35 1.07 -14.21
C THR A 276 -15.80 0.43 -12.89
N ILE A 277 -15.99 -0.89 -12.90
CA ILE A 277 -16.17 -1.71 -11.69
C ILE A 277 -14.93 -2.59 -11.54
N ASN A 278 -14.14 -2.33 -10.51
CA ASN A 278 -12.88 -3.00 -10.26
C ASN A 278 -12.99 -3.98 -9.06
N LEU A 279 -12.17 -5.03 -9.08
CA LEU A 279 -12.02 -5.96 -7.95
C LEU A 279 -10.56 -6.00 -7.50
N ASN A 280 -10.29 -5.66 -6.23
CA ASN A 280 -9.00 -5.93 -5.61
C ASN A 280 -9.07 -7.28 -4.88
N SER A 281 -8.10 -8.16 -5.05
CA SER A 281 -8.14 -9.51 -4.47
C SER A 281 -6.74 -10.07 -4.26
N ASN A 282 -6.62 -11.14 -3.47
CA ASN A 282 -5.43 -12.01 -3.43
C ASN A 282 -5.33 -12.94 -4.66
N GLY A 283 -6.38 -13.04 -5.50
CA GLY A 283 -6.38 -13.85 -6.71
C GLY A 283 -6.58 -15.35 -6.48
N SER A 284 -7.01 -15.75 -5.29
CA SER A 284 -7.09 -17.16 -4.87
C SER A 284 -8.10 -18.04 -5.61
N LEU A 285 -9.08 -17.48 -6.33
CA LEU A 285 -10.17 -18.23 -6.96
C LEU A 285 -10.36 -17.85 -8.45
N PRO A 286 -9.55 -18.40 -9.38
CA PRO A 286 -9.61 -18.09 -10.81
C PRO A 286 -10.99 -18.29 -11.44
N GLN A 287 -11.68 -19.36 -11.08
CA GLN A 287 -13.01 -19.70 -11.58
C GLN A 287 -14.08 -18.67 -11.18
N VAL A 288 -13.97 -18.10 -9.97
CA VAL A 288 -14.88 -17.04 -9.52
C VAL A 288 -14.56 -15.74 -10.25
N ALA A 289 -13.28 -15.40 -10.39
CA ALA A 289 -12.86 -14.24 -11.16
C ALA A 289 -13.37 -14.31 -12.62
N ALA A 290 -13.21 -15.46 -13.28
CA ALA A 290 -13.70 -15.70 -14.63
C ALA A 290 -15.22 -15.50 -14.76
N ARG A 291 -15.99 -15.91 -13.76
CA ARG A 291 -17.44 -15.64 -13.72
C ARG A 291 -17.73 -14.15 -13.58
N LEU A 292 -17.13 -13.46 -12.63
CA LEU A 292 -17.36 -12.02 -12.41
C LEU A 292 -17.03 -11.19 -13.65
N LEU A 293 -15.99 -11.57 -14.39
CA LEU A 293 -15.62 -10.95 -15.67
C LEU A 293 -16.72 -11.11 -16.75
N ARG A 294 -17.41 -12.27 -16.78
CA ARG A 294 -18.57 -12.49 -17.67
C ARG A 294 -19.78 -11.66 -17.27
N GLU A 295 -20.01 -11.46 -15.96
CA GLU A 295 -21.11 -10.63 -15.45
C GLU A 295 -20.91 -9.13 -15.69
N GLY A 296 -19.70 -8.70 -16.06
CA GLY A 296 -19.41 -7.32 -16.44
C GLY A 296 -18.46 -6.57 -15.51
N LEU A 297 -17.67 -7.29 -14.69
CA LEU A 297 -16.50 -6.73 -14.02
C LEU A 297 -15.55 -6.11 -15.06
N SER A 298 -15.10 -4.88 -14.83
CA SER A 298 -14.26 -4.14 -15.79
C SER A 298 -12.79 -4.51 -15.69
N SER A 299 -12.30 -4.68 -14.47
CA SER A 299 -10.89 -4.88 -14.17
C SER A 299 -10.68 -5.60 -12.86
N MET A 300 -9.49 -6.16 -12.73
CA MET A 300 -9.07 -6.82 -11.50
C MET A 300 -7.65 -6.43 -11.13
N ARG A 301 -7.40 -6.33 -9.82
CA ARG A 301 -6.10 -6.13 -9.22
C ARG A 301 -5.76 -7.31 -8.32
N VAL A 302 -4.67 -8.01 -8.63
CA VAL A 302 -4.17 -9.12 -7.82
C VAL A 302 -3.03 -8.65 -6.92
N SER A 303 -3.13 -8.87 -5.61
CA SER A 303 -2.13 -8.43 -4.64
C SER A 303 -1.07 -9.49 -4.42
N LEU A 304 0.20 -9.08 -4.45
CA LEU A 304 1.36 -9.96 -4.37
C LEU A 304 2.45 -9.28 -3.52
N ASN A 305 3.10 -10.02 -2.64
CA ASN A 305 4.31 -9.55 -1.95
C ASN A 305 5.61 -9.98 -2.63
N SER A 306 5.56 -11.08 -3.38
CA SER A 306 6.68 -11.69 -4.08
C SER A 306 6.14 -12.61 -5.17
N LEU A 307 6.93 -12.80 -6.23
CA LEU A 307 6.66 -13.78 -7.29
C LEU A 307 7.45 -15.08 -7.09
N ILE A 308 8.16 -15.20 -5.98
CA ILE A 308 8.82 -16.43 -5.55
C ILE A 308 7.85 -17.22 -4.66
N PRO A 309 7.50 -18.47 -5.02
CA PRO A 309 6.43 -19.23 -4.34
C PRO A 309 6.59 -19.32 -2.82
N GLU A 310 7.78 -19.59 -2.31
CA GLU A 310 8.04 -19.78 -0.88
C GLU A 310 7.87 -18.47 -0.11
N ARG A 311 8.29 -17.34 -0.70
CA ARG A 311 8.14 -15.99 -0.13
C ARG A 311 6.69 -15.52 -0.13
N HIS A 312 5.96 -15.85 -1.19
CA HIS A 312 4.52 -15.60 -1.26
C HIS A 312 3.77 -16.42 -0.20
N GLN A 313 4.09 -17.73 -0.09
CA GLN A 313 3.51 -18.63 0.90
C GLN A 313 3.75 -18.16 2.34
N ALA A 314 4.99 -17.76 2.66
CA ALA A 314 5.36 -17.29 4.00
C ALA A 314 4.57 -16.04 4.42
N TYR A 315 4.33 -15.11 3.49
CA TYR A 315 3.59 -13.89 3.78
C TYR A 315 2.08 -14.10 3.77
N TYR A 316 1.49 -14.66 2.70
CA TYR A 316 0.03 -14.78 2.60
C TYR A 316 -0.55 -15.87 3.49
N GLN A 317 0.24 -16.89 3.84
CA GLN A 317 -0.21 -18.07 4.58
C GLN A 317 -1.57 -18.57 4.05
N PRO A 318 -1.63 -18.91 2.74
CA PRO A 318 -2.87 -19.22 2.06
C PRO A 318 -3.51 -20.51 2.58
N ASN A 319 -4.84 -20.54 2.63
CA ASN A 319 -5.62 -21.72 2.95
C ASN A 319 -6.30 -22.26 1.69
N GLY A 320 -5.78 -23.35 1.14
CA GLY A 320 -6.35 -24.02 -0.03
C GLY A 320 -6.10 -23.33 -1.38
N TRP A 321 -5.10 -22.45 -1.47
CA TRP A 321 -4.67 -21.80 -2.71
C TRP A 321 -3.16 -21.49 -2.67
N SER A 322 -2.59 -21.06 -3.79
CA SER A 322 -1.17 -20.83 -3.98
C SER A 322 -0.88 -19.64 -4.90
N LEU A 323 0.39 -19.26 -5.04
CA LEU A 323 0.80 -18.27 -6.04
C LEU A 323 0.37 -18.66 -7.47
N THR A 324 0.35 -19.95 -7.78
CA THR A 324 -0.10 -20.46 -9.08
C THR A 324 -1.55 -20.05 -9.38
N ASP A 325 -2.42 -20.09 -8.37
CA ASP A 325 -3.83 -19.68 -8.50
C ASP A 325 -3.94 -18.17 -8.73
N ALA A 326 -3.15 -17.36 -8.01
CA ALA A 326 -3.10 -15.92 -8.24
C ALA A 326 -2.66 -15.57 -9.66
N ILE A 327 -1.64 -16.26 -10.19
CA ILE A 327 -1.18 -16.08 -11.58
C ILE A 327 -2.24 -16.60 -12.58
N ALA A 328 -2.92 -17.70 -12.29
CA ALA A 328 -4.01 -18.21 -13.13
C ALA A 328 -5.17 -17.21 -13.20
N THR A 329 -5.49 -16.54 -12.10
CA THR A 329 -6.46 -15.44 -12.08
C THR A 329 -6.04 -14.29 -13.01
N ILE A 330 -4.77 -13.86 -12.97
CA ILE A 330 -4.25 -12.84 -13.90
C ILE A 330 -4.44 -13.30 -15.35
N LYS A 331 -4.06 -14.54 -15.66
CA LYS A 331 -4.23 -15.13 -17.00
C LYS A 331 -5.69 -15.13 -17.44
N GLU A 332 -6.64 -15.48 -16.57
CA GLU A 332 -8.07 -15.44 -16.89
C GLU A 332 -8.56 -14.03 -17.23
N VAL A 333 -8.16 -13.01 -16.45
CA VAL A 333 -8.52 -11.60 -16.73
C VAL A 333 -8.00 -11.19 -18.12
N LYS A 334 -6.76 -11.55 -18.43
CA LYS A 334 -6.12 -11.22 -19.70
C LYS A 334 -6.70 -12.02 -20.87
N ARG A 335 -7.06 -13.28 -20.68
CA ARG A 335 -7.69 -14.16 -21.69
C ARG A 335 -8.99 -13.59 -22.24
N VAL A 336 -9.78 -12.92 -21.39
CA VAL A 336 -11.03 -12.25 -21.81
C VAL A 336 -10.83 -10.78 -22.21
N GLY A 337 -9.58 -10.33 -22.37
CA GLY A 337 -9.24 -8.98 -22.84
C GLY A 337 -9.56 -7.86 -21.84
N ARG A 338 -9.67 -8.16 -20.54
CA ARG A 338 -9.94 -7.16 -19.49
C ARG A 338 -8.65 -6.63 -18.88
N PHE A 339 -8.76 -5.47 -18.25
CA PHE A 339 -7.62 -4.79 -17.64
C PHE A 339 -7.21 -5.50 -16.34
N CYS A 340 -5.95 -5.90 -16.24
CA CYS A 340 -5.37 -6.51 -15.06
C CYS A 340 -4.22 -5.66 -14.53
N SER A 341 -4.26 -5.37 -13.22
CA SER A 341 -3.12 -4.80 -12.51
C SER A 341 -2.64 -5.76 -11.42
N ILE A 342 -1.38 -5.60 -11.01
CA ILE A 342 -0.91 -6.18 -9.75
C ILE A 342 -0.71 -5.09 -8.70
N ASN A 343 -1.02 -5.40 -7.45
CA ASN A 343 -0.63 -4.64 -6.28
C ASN A 343 0.62 -5.28 -5.68
N LEU A 344 1.79 -4.81 -6.13
CA LEU A 344 3.08 -5.33 -5.65
C LEU A 344 3.46 -4.62 -4.36
N LEU A 345 3.52 -5.36 -3.25
CA LEU A 345 3.93 -4.87 -1.95
C LEU A 345 5.46 -4.80 -1.90
N CYS A 346 5.97 -3.59 -2.12
CA CYS A 346 7.36 -3.28 -2.31
C CYS A 346 8.10 -3.13 -0.98
N LEU A 347 9.24 -3.79 -0.87
CA LEU A 347 10.24 -3.58 0.17
C LEU A 347 11.62 -3.41 -0.50
N PRO A 348 12.28 -2.25 -0.34
CA PRO A 348 13.65 -2.06 -0.81
C PRO A 348 14.60 -3.14 -0.26
N GLY A 349 15.41 -3.74 -1.14
CA GLY A 349 16.30 -4.86 -0.83
C GLY A 349 15.67 -6.24 -0.93
N LEU A 350 14.35 -6.33 -1.12
CA LEU A 350 13.67 -7.57 -1.52
C LEU A 350 13.15 -7.45 -2.94
N THR A 351 12.25 -6.50 -3.22
CA THR A 351 11.55 -6.38 -4.50
C THR A 351 12.48 -6.08 -5.68
N ASP A 352 13.64 -5.49 -5.41
CA ASP A 352 14.69 -5.16 -6.37
C ASP A 352 15.86 -6.17 -6.39
N ARG A 353 15.66 -7.38 -5.82
CA ARG A 353 16.61 -8.49 -5.99
C ARG A 353 16.54 -9.08 -7.41
N PRO A 354 17.66 -9.54 -7.98
CA PRO A 354 17.69 -10.08 -9.34
C PRO A 354 16.61 -11.13 -9.62
N GLU A 355 16.36 -12.07 -8.69
CA GLU A 355 15.36 -13.12 -8.85
C GLU A 355 13.91 -12.61 -8.80
N GLU A 356 13.61 -11.57 -8.02
CA GLU A 356 12.27 -10.94 -8.00
C GLU A 356 12.04 -10.13 -9.27
N VAL A 357 13.08 -9.43 -9.73
CA VAL A 357 13.05 -8.64 -10.97
C VAL A 357 12.82 -9.55 -12.18
N GLU A 358 13.51 -10.68 -12.25
CA GLU A 358 13.34 -11.64 -13.34
C GLU A 358 11.93 -12.26 -13.33
N ALA A 359 11.45 -12.70 -12.16
CA ALA A 359 10.10 -13.23 -12.03
C ALA A 359 9.02 -12.20 -12.41
N LEU A 360 9.23 -10.93 -12.08
CA LEU A 360 8.34 -9.84 -12.47
C LEU A 360 8.36 -9.59 -13.99
N CYS A 361 9.53 -9.63 -14.62
CA CYS A 361 9.63 -9.54 -16.08
C CYS A 361 8.88 -10.70 -16.76
N GLN A 362 9.08 -11.93 -16.29
CA GLN A 362 8.41 -13.12 -16.82
C GLN A 362 6.88 -13.02 -16.70
N LEU A 363 6.37 -12.56 -15.56
CA LEU A 363 4.93 -12.35 -15.39
C LEU A 363 4.37 -11.37 -16.43
N VAL A 364 5.06 -10.26 -16.67
CA VAL A 364 4.60 -9.24 -17.64
C VAL A 364 4.64 -9.80 -19.06
N GLU A 365 5.69 -10.54 -19.42
CA GLU A 365 5.84 -11.19 -20.73
C GLU A 365 4.77 -12.24 -20.99
N ASP A 366 4.52 -13.11 -20.01
CA ASP A 366 3.57 -14.23 -20.13
C ASP A 366 2.11 -13.80 -20.20
N THR A 367 1.78 -12.68 -19.55
CA THR A 367 0.37 -12.28 -19.35
C THR A 367 -0.03 -11.04 -20.14
N GLY A 368 0.93 -10.22 -20.57
CA GLY A 368 0.64 -8.90 -21.11
C GLY A 368 -0.03 -7.99 -20.06
N LEU A 369 0.42 -8.07 -18.80
CA LEU A 369 -0.09 -7.30 -17.67
C LEU A 369 -0.21 -5.81 -18.02
N ASP A 370 -1.30 -5.16 -17.61
CA ASP A 370 -1.56 -3.77 -17.99
C ASP A 370 -0.93 -2.76 -17.04
N MET A 371 -0.77 -3.10 -15.75
CA MET A 371 -0.27 -2.16 -14.76
C MET A 371 0.37 -2.81 -13.53
N ILE A 372 1.44 -2.19 -13.03
CA ILE A 372 1.97 -2.43 -11.69
C ILE A 372 1.61 -1.25 -10.78
N GLN A 373 0.93 -1.54 -9.67
CA GLN A 373 0.76 -0.62 -8.56
C GLN A 373 1.87 -0.86 -7.52
N TRP A 374 2.79 0.10 -7.40
CA TRP A 374 3.99 0.01 -6.55
C TRP A 374 3.66 0.45 -5.12
N ARG A 375 3.06 -0.44 -4.32
CA ARG A 375 2.64 -0.12 -2.95
C ARG A 375 3.75 -0.38 -1.96
N ASN A 376 3.93 0.47 -0.96
CA ASN A 376 4.88 0.16 0.11
C ASN A 376 4.31 -0.99 0.97
N LEU A 377 5.16 -1.96 1.30
CA LEU A 377 4.81 -3.01 2.24
C LEU A 377 4.77 -2.41 3.66
N ASN A 378 3.63 -2.56 4.32
CA ASN A 378 3.40 -2.07 5.67
C ASN A 378 3.64 -3.18 6.69
N ILE A 379 4.86 -3.32 7.19
CA ILE A 379 5.25 -4.29 8.22
C ILE A 379 6.62 -3.92 8.79
N ASP A 380 6.89 -4.32 10.03
CA ASP A 380 8.26 -4.32 10.57
C ASP A 380 9.18 -5.12 9.61
N THR A 381 10.20 -4.44 9.08
CA THR A 381 11.08 -4.97 8.05
C THR A 381 11.88 -6.19 8.55
N GLU A 382 12.33 -6.17 9.80
CA GLU A 382 13.11 -7.28 10.36
C GLU A 382 12.23 -8.51 10.60
N VAL A 383 11.00 -8.31 11.07
CA VAL A 383 10.03 -9.38 11.24
C VAL A 383 9.69 -10.03 9.90
N TYR A 384 9.46 -9.22 8.88
CA TYR A 384 9.16 -9.74 7.54
C TYR A 384 10.31 -10.55 6.98
N LEU A 385 11.53 -9.99 6.95
CA LEU A 385 12.70 -10.70 6.42
C LEU A 385 12.99 -12.01 7.17
N LYS A 386 12.84 -12.01 8.50
CA LYS A 386 12.98 -13.21 9.32
C LYS A 386 12.00 -14.31 8.93
N GLU A 387 10.72 -13.99 8.75
CA GLU A 387 9.68 -14.97 8.36
C GLU A 387 9.90 -15.51 6.94
N LEU A 388 10.49 -14.70 6.06
CA LEU A 388 10.87 -15.15 4.72
C LEU A 388 12.20 -15.91 4.69
N GLY A 389 12.93 -15.99 5.80
CA GLY A 389 14.26 -16.60 5.87
C GLY A 389 15.31 -15.85 5.05
N LEU A 390 15.18 -14.52 4.93
CA LEU A 390 16.06 -13.68 4.11
C LEU A 390 16.96 -12.80 4.97
N GLY A 391 18.24 -12.74 4.60
CA GLY A 391 19.20 -11.76 5.10
C GLY A 391 19.38 -10.59 4.14
N GLN A 392 20.47 -9.84 4.31
CA GLN A 392 20.87 -8.77 3.39
C GLN A 392 21.05 -9.31 1.95
N PRO A 393 20.72 -8.54 0.91
CA PRO A 393 20.93 -8.95 -0.47
C PRO A 393 22.41 -8.84 -0.86
N ASP A 394 22.96 -9.86 -1.51
CA ASP A 394 24.32 -9.79 -2.10
C ASP A 394 24.38 -8.79 -3.26
N LYS A 395 23.28 -8.72 -4.03
CA LYS A 395 23.10 -7.81 -5.16
C LYS A 395 21.65 -7.35 -5.21
N ARG A 396 21.45 -6.11 -5.64
CA ARG A 396 20.14 -5.54 -5.92
C ARG A 396 20.24 -4.49 -7.03
N LEU A 397 19.13 -4.24 -7.71
CA LEU A 397 19.04 -3.26 -8.78
C LEU A 397 18.79 -1.83 -8.24
N GLY A 398 18.07 -1.69 -7.13
CA GLY A 398 17.49 -0.42 -6.71
C GLY A 398 16.05 -0.25 -7.17
N MET A 399 15.15 0.14 -6.27
CA MET A 399 13.72 0.33 -6.57
C MET A 399 13.47 1.34 -7.71
N GLU A 400 14.16 2.48 -7.69
CA GLU A 400 14.02 3.48 -8.76
C GLU A 400 14.49 2.93 -10.11
N GLN A 401 15.64 2.25 -10.11
CA GLN A 401 16.20 1.66 -11.33
C GLN A 401 15.34 0.51 -11.84
N LEU A 402 14.75 -0.31 -10.96
CA LEU A 402 13.76 -1.32 -11.31
C LEU A 402 12.57 -0.69 -12.04
N ILE A 403 11.97 0.36 -11.46
CA ILE A 403 10.80 1.02 -12.06
C ILE A 403 11.18 1.63 -13.43
N LYS A 404 12.34 2.27 -13.55
CA LYS A 404 12.86 2.82 -14.82
C LYS A 404 13.08 1.72 -15.86
N MET A 405 13.69 0.60 -15.46
CA MET A 405 13.96 -0.54 -16.33
C MET A 405 12.67 -1.18 -16.83
N MET A 406 11.69 -1.41 -15.96
CA MET A 406 10.39 -1.96 -16.34
C MET A 406 9.64 -1.05 -17.33
N ARG A 407 9.69 0.28 -17.14
CA ARG A 407 9.11 1.25 -18.10
C ARG A 407 9.78 1.17 -19.47
N ALA A 408 11.10 1.01 -19.49
CA ALA A 408 11.87 0.93 -20.74
C ALA A 408 11.66 -0.41 -21.47
N ARG A 409 11.69 -1.53 -20.73
CA ARG A 409 11.51 -2.89 -21.27
C ARG A 409 10.07 -3.15 -21.73
N PHE A 410 9.07 -2.61 -21.01
CA PHE A 410 7.65 -2.83 -21.30
C PHE A 410 6.89 -1.50 -21.49
N PRO A 411 7.01 -0.82 -22.65
CA PRO A 411 6.42 0.52 -22.85
C PRO A 411 4.89 0.59 -22.74
N ARG A 412 4.19 -0.54 -22.87
CA ARG A 412 2.73 -0.63 -22.71
C ARG A 412 2.29 -0.83 -21.25
N LEU A 413 3.20 -1.26 -20.38
CA LEU A 413 2.93 -1.49 -18.97
C LEU A 413 2.78 -0.13 -18.26
N ARG A 414 1.64 0.07 -17.61
CA ARG A 414 1.40 1.25 -16.80
C ARG A 414 2.04 1.10 -15.42
N HIS A 415 2.50 2.21 -14.87
CA HIS A 415 3.03 2.27 -13.51
C HIS A 415 2.19 3.28 -12.73
N GLY A 416 1.78 2.91 -11.52
CA GLY A 416 1.05 3.83 -10.68
C GLY A 416 0.88 3.31 -9.27
N TYR A 417 -0.18 3.78 -8.64
CA TYR A 417 -0.52 3.48 -7.26
C TYR A 417 -1.98 3.10 -7.19
N PHE A 418 -2.87 3.83 -7.85
CA PHE A 418 -4.32 3.68 -7.69
C PHE A 418 -4.98 2.90 -8.85
N ASN A 419 -6.20 2.38 -8.62
CA ASN A 419 -6.98 1.70 -9.65
C ASN A 419 -7.34 2.66 -10.79
N PRO A 420 -7.08 2.34 -12.07
CA PRO A 420 -7.39 3.26 -13.16
C PRO A 420 -8.89 3.29 -13.46
N ARG A 421 -9.36 4.45 -13.92
CA ARG A 421 -10.64 4.56 -14.63
C ARG A 421 -10.39 4.14 -16.10
N LEU A 422 -11.25 3.30 -16.66
CA LEU A 422 -11.05 2.63 -17.96
C LEU A 422 -12.05 3.04 -19.04
N ASP A 423 -13.07 3.81 -18.68
CA ASP A 423 -14.22 4.18 -19.51
C ASP A 423 -14.13 5.56 -20.18
#